data_AF-A0A183JHS0-F1
#
_entry.id   AF-A0A183JHS0-F1
#
_cell.length_a   1.000
_cell.length_b   1.000
_cell.length_c   1.000
_cell.angle_alpha   90.00
_cell.angle_beta   90.00
_cell.angle_gamma   90.00
#
_symmetry.space_group_name_H-M   'P 1'
#
loop_
_entity.id
_entity.type
_entity.pdbx_description
1 polymer ?
#
loop_
_entity_poly.entity_id
_entity_poly.type
_entity_poly.pdbx_seq_one_letter_code
_entity_poly.pdbx_strand_id
1 'polypeptide(L)'
;MEELESWKRTHETPTEWRIRRSFLEKNFNKLHPERLECLSHCFTNATLYKVKYPEKVMEEINLLGEGIEEANTCEQSKNFS
;
A
#
# COMPACT_ATOMS: atom_id res chain seq x y z
N MET A 1 8.21 -10.79 -7.64
CA MET A 1 9.61 -10.36 -7.39
C MET A 1 10.06 -10.95 -6.06
N GLU A 2 10.98 -11.92 -6.04
CA GLU A 2 11.39 -12.62 -4.79
C GLU A 2 12.09 -11.69 -3.78
N GLU A 3 12.84 -10.71 -4.27
CA GLU A 3 13.55 -9.73 -3.44
C GLU A 3 12.63 -9.00 -2.46
N LEU A 4 11.42 -8.65 -2.89
CA LEU A 4 10.44 -7.94 -2.06
C LEU A 4 9.92 -8.79 -0.89
N GLU A 5 9.96 -10.12 -0.97
CA GLU A 5 9.46 -10.94 0.13
C GLU A 5 10.28 -10.73 1.42
N SER A 6 11.57 -10.37 1.28
CA SER A 6 12.41 -9.99 2.42
C SER A 6 12.00 -8.68 3.11
N TRP A 7 11.17 -7.86 2.44
CA TRP A 7 10.69 -6.58 2.98
C TRP A 7 9.39 -6.73 3.75
N LYS A 8 8.73 -7.90 3.70
CA LYS A 8 7.51 -8.18 4.46
C LYS A 8 7.78 -8.15 5.96
N ARG A 9 6.95 -7.44 6.72
CA ARG A 9 7.04 -7.41 8.18
C ARG A 9 6.25 -8.57 8.76
N THR A 10 6.75 -9.14 9.85
CA THR A 10 6.12 -10.29 10.53
C THR A 10 4.74 -9.99 11.11
N HIS A 11 4.46 -8.72 11.40
CA HIS A 11 3.18 -8.27 11.94
C HIS A 11 2.19 -7.80 10.86
N GLU A 12 2.56 -7.78 9.58
CA GLU A 12 1.62 -7.44 8.52
C GLU A 12 0.63 -8.58 8.27
N THR A 13 -0.64 -8.22 8.24
CA THR A 13 -1.70 -9.10 7.76
C THR A 13 -1.51 -9.42 6.27
N PRO A 14 -2.06 -10.53 5.78
CA PRO A 14 -2.03 -10.86 4.35
C PRO A 14 -2.58 -9.75 3.45
N THR A 15 -3.61 -9.03 3.91
CA THR A 15 -4.22 -7.92 3.17
C THR A 15 -3.29 -6.72 3.08
N GLU A 16 -2.67 -6.31 4.20
CA GLU A 16 -1.67 -5.23 4.21
C GLU A 16 -0.50 -5.57 3.27
N TRP A 17 0.05 -6.77 3.38
CA TRP A 17 1.17 -7.18 2.54
C TRP A 17 0.80 -7.19 1.07
N ARG A 18 -0.39 -7.70 0.69
CA ARG A 18 -0.85 -7.71 -0.69
C ARG A 18 -0.92 -6.30 -1.29
N ILE A 19 -1.50 -5.34 -0.57
CA ILE A 19 -1.62 -3.96 -1.04
C ILE A 19 -0.25 -3.28 -1.09
N ARG A 20 0.55 -3.44 -0.02
CA ARG A 20 1.89 -2.85 0.04
C ARG A 20 2.80 -3.39 -1.06
N ARG A 21 2.80 -4.70 -1.28
CA ARG A 21 3.58 -5.38 -2.31
C ARG A 21 3.23 -4.90 -3.71
N SER A 22 1.94 -4.69 -4.02
CA SER A 22 1.54 -4.10 -5.30
C SER A 22 2.13 -2.70 -5.51
N PHE A 23 2.18 -1.88 -4.46
CA PHE A 23 2.81 -0.56 -4.52
C PHE A 23 4.33 -0.65 -4.70
N LEU A 24 4.98 -1.56 -3.98
CA LEU A 24 6.42 -1.82 -4.11
C LEU A 24 6.77 -2.29 -5.54
N GLU A 25 6.05 -3.27 -6.08
CA GLU A 25 6.32 -3.82 -7.42
C GLU A 25 6.14 -2.76 -8.52
N LYS A 26 5.09 -1.93 -8.44
CA LYS A 26 4.82 -0.87 -9.43
C LYS A 26 5.89 0.22 -9.46
N ASN A 27 6.53 0.47 -8.31
CA ASN A 27 7.41 1.63 -8.12
C ASN A 27 8.87 1.26 -7.82
N PHE A 28 9.22 -0.03 -7.87
CA PHE A 28 10.53 -0.56 -7.49
C PHE A 28 11.71 0.16 -8.14
N ASN A 29 11.61 0.43 -9.45
CA ASN A 29 12.68 1.07 -10.23
C ASN A 29 12.54 2.60 -10.34
N LYS A 30 11.55 3.21 -9.67
CA LYS A 30 11.25 4.65 -9.79
C LYS A 30 11.79 5.46 -8.62
N LEU A 31 12.05 4.81 -7.48
CA LEU A 31 12.35 5.45 -6.21
C LEU A 31 13.55 4.81 -5.54
N HIS A 32 14.23 5.58 -4.71
CA HIS A 32 15.24 5.04 -3.80
C HIS A 32 14.60 4.04 -2.81
N PRO A 33 15.24 2.91 -2.47
CA PRO A 33 14.68 1.86 -1.61
C PRO A 33 14.03 2.37 -0.31
N GLU A 34 14.72 3.24 0.42
CA GLU A 34 14.20 3.81 1.69
C GLU A 34 12.94 4.67 1.48
N ARG A 35 12.90 5.44 0.38
CA ARG A 35 11.74 6.28 0.06
C ARG A 35 10.56 5.42 -0.38
N LEU A 36 10.84 4.40 -1.18
CA LEU A 36 9.86 3.41 -1.63
C LEU A 36 9.23 2.68 -0.44
N GLU A 37 10.05 2.22 0.51
CA GLU A 37 9.57 1.55 1.72
C GLU A 37 8.64 2.48 2.51
N CYS A 38 9.09 3.70 2.81
CA CYS A 38 8.31 4.70 3.54
C CYS A 38 6.96 5.00 2.87
N LEU A 39 6.96 5.29 1.57
CA LEU A 39 5.74 5.60 0.82
C LEU A 39 4.81 4.39 0.70
N SER A 40 5.35 3.18 0.63
CA SER A 40 4.53 1.96 0.60
C SER A 40 3.70 1.80 1.88
N HIS A 41 4.27 2.14 3.04
CA HIS A 41 3.52 2.15 4.31
C HIS A 41 2.49 3.27 4.35
N CYS A 42 2.85 4.48 3.91
CA CYS A 42 1.90 5.59 3.82
C CYS A 42 0.71 5.25 2.91
N PHE A 43 0.96 4.65 1.75
CA PHE A 43 -0.08 4.19 0.83
C PHE A 43 -0.98 3.15 1.48
N THR A 44 -0.41 2.06 2.02
CA THR A 44 -1.21 1.02 2.69
C THR A 44 -2.07 1.59 3.81
N ASN A 45 -1.52 2.48 4.65
CA ASN A 45 -2.27 3.09 5.75
C ASN A 45 -3.37 4.04 5.28
N ALA A 46 -3.11 4.83 4.24
CA ALA A 46 -4.10 5.71 3.64
C ALA A 46 -5.22 4.90 2.96
N THR A 47 -4.90 3.77 2.33
CA THR A 47 -5.87 2.92 1.64
C THR A 47 -6.72 2.11 2.60
N LEU A 48 -6.12 1.42 3.57
CA LEU A 48 -6.84 0.52 4.48
C LEU A 48 -7.47 1.24 5.66
N TYR A 49 -6.73 2.15 6.28
CA TYR A 49 -7.14 2.80 7.53
C TYR A 49 -7.65 4.23 7.31
N LYS A 50 -7.66 4.72 6.06
CA LYS A 50 -8.12 6.07 5.68
C LYS A 50 -7.40 7.19 6.45
N VAL A 51 -6.17 6.92 6.91
CA VAL A 51 -5.30 7.89 7.58
C VAL A 51 -4.82 8.93 6.57
N LYS A 52 -4.64 10.17 7.03
CA LYS A 52 -4.12 11.28 6.22
C LYS A 52 -2.71 11.65 6.64
N TYR A 53 -1.89 11.97 5.65
CA TYR A 53 -0.54 12.49 5.78
C TYR A 53 -0.50 13.95 5.26
N PRO A 54 0.61 14.68 5.39
CA PRO A 54 0.77 15.99 4.77
C PRO A 54 0.44 15.96 3.27
N GLU A 55 -0.12 17.05 2.76
CA GLU A 55 -0.66 17.16 1.40
C GLU A 55 0.28 16.62 0.32
N LYS A 56 1.55 17.04 0.34
CA LYS A 56 2.57 16.57 -0.62
C LYS A 56 2.77 15.05 -0.60
N VAL A 57 2.67 14.41 0.58
CA VAL A 57 2.75 12.95 0.69
C VAL A 57 1.51 12.30 0.11
N MET A 58 0.33 12.88 0.37
CA MET A 58 -0.93 12.39 -0.20
C MET A 58 -0.92 12.45 -1.72
N GLU A 59 -0.49 13.57 -2.31
CA GLU A 59 -0.34 13.72 -3.75
C GLU A 59 0.60 12.66 -4.34
N GLU A 60 1.76 12.46 -3.71
CA GLU A 60 2.77 11.51 -4.18
C GLU A 60 2.28 10.06 -4.12
N ILE A 61 1.69 9.62 -3.00
CA ILE A 61 1.17 8.24 -2.89
C ILE A 61 -0.04 8.01 -3.82
N ASN A 62 -0.86 9.04 -4.08
CA ASN A 62 -1.99 8.93 -5.00
C ASN A 62 -1.50 8.78 -6.45
N LEU A 63 -0.52 9.57 -6.86
CA LEU A 63 0.08 9.49 -8.19
C LEU A 63 0.78 8.14 -8.42
N LEU A 64 1.59 7.70 -7.44
CA LEU A 64 2.33 6.44 -7.54
C LEU A 64 1.44 5.20 -7.39
N GLY A 65 0.33 5.33 -6.66
CA GLY A 65 -0.64 4.28 -6.39
C GLY A 65 -1.76 4.15 -7.41
N GLU A 66 -1.83 5.05 -8.40
CA GLU A 66 -2.86 5.04 -9.43
C GLU A 66 -2.98 3.66 -10.10
N GLY A 67 -4.19 3.11 -10.23
CA GLY A 67 -4.41 1.80 -10.85
C GLY A 67 -3.96 0.59 -10.00
N ILE A 68 -3.55 0.79 -8.75
CA ILE A 68 -3.51 -0.29 -7.75
C ILE A 68 -4.93 -0.41 -7.19
N GLU A 69 -5.69 -1.37 -7.72
CA GLU A 69 -7.06 -1.59 -7.26
C GLU A 69 -7.07 -2.04 -5.78
N GLU A 70 -7.97 -1.44 -4.99
CA GLU A 70 -8.29 -1.96 -3.67
C GLU A 70 -8.80 -3.38 -3.85
N ALA A 71 -8.07 -4.35 -3.33
CA ALA A 71 -8.51 -5.74 -3.33
C ALA A 71 -9.61 -5.95 -2.27
N ASN A 72 -10.76 -5.30 -2.47
CA ASN A 72 -11.99 -5.42 -1.70
C ASN A 72 -13.19 -5.50 -2.65
N THR A 73 -13.31 -6.62 -3.37
CA THR A 73 -14.62 -7.20 -3.69
C THR A 73 -14.71 -8.59 -3.07
N CYS A 74 -14.67 -8.65 -1.74
CA CYS A 74 -15.42 -9.64 -0.96
C CYS A 74 -15.40 -9.23 0.53
N GLU A 75 -16.58 -9.17 1.14
CA GLU A 75 -16.83 -9.18 2.60
C GLU A 75 -16.88 -7.87 3.42
N GLN A 76 -17.43 -6.76 2.90
CA GLN A 76 -18.00 -5.71 3.78
C GLN A 76 -19.46 -5.35 3.49
N SER A 77 -20.21 -6.23 2.82
CA SER A 77 -21.67 -6.10 2.63
C SER A 77 -22.44 -7.15 3.44
N LYS A 78 -22.10 -7.38 4.70
CA LYS A 78 -22.96 -8.08 5.68
C LYS A 78 -22.62 -7.55 7.08
N ASN A 79 -23.21 -6.42 7.45
CA ASN A 79 -23.57 -6.05 8.83
C ASN A 79 -24.09 -4.60 8.85
N PHE A 80 -25.26 -4.40 8.24
CA PHE A 80 -26.24 -3.44 8.72
C PHE A 80 -27.59 -4.15 8.63
N SER A 81 -27.97 -4.81 9.73
CA SER A 81 -29.37 -5.13 10.07
C SER A 81 -29.73 -4.34 11.30
#